data_AF-A0A9Q0PYS0-F1
#
_entry.id   AF-A0A9Q0PYS0-F1
#
_cell.length_a   1.000
_cell.length_b   1.000
_cell.length_c   1.000
_cell.angle_alpha   90.00
_cell.angle_beta   90.00
_cell.angle_gamma   90.00
#
_symmetry.space_group_name_H-M   'P 1'
#
loop_
_entity.id
_entity.type
_entity.pdbx_description
1 polymer ?
#
loop_
_entity_poly.entity_id
_entity_poly.type
_entity_poly.pdbx_seq_one_letter_code
_entity_poly.pdbx_strand_id
1 'polypeptide(L)'
;MKIYGPTTQVEKLKRKSRSSDSVLEEVLLNKQLAYWVDVFLSVHPYAKPLALLVATLLVICLGGLALFGVTDDSLADCLWLSWTFVADSGNHANSEGIGPRLVSVSISFGGMLIFAMMLGLVSDAISEKFDSLRKGRSEVVEQNHTLILGWSDKLGSLLNQLAIANESLGGGIVVVMAERDKEEMEMDIAKMEFDFKGTSVICRSGSPLILADLKKVSVPKARAIVVLAEDGNADQSDARALRTVLSLTGVKEGLKGHIVVELSDLDNEVLVKLVGGDLVQTVVAHDVIGRLMIQCARQPGLAQIWEDILGFENCEFYIKRWPQLHGMQFEDILISFPDAIPCGIKMMTIAMLQQHYLRQSVSQW
;
A
#
# COMPACT_ATOMS: atom_id res chain seq x y z
N MET A 1 17.63 -90.27 21.13
CA MET A 1 16.26 -89.73 21.29
C MET A 1 16.35 -88.74 22.47
N LYS A 2 16.57 -87.44 22.30
CA LYS A 2 15.84 -86.39 21.58
C LYS A 2 16.81 -85.35 20.99
N ILE A 3 16.44 -84.82 19.84
CA ILE A 3 17.12 -83.75 19.09
C ILE A 3 16.68 -82.40 19.69
N TYR A 4 17.60 -81.54 20.11
CA TYR A 4 17.31 -80.12 20.39
C TYR A 4 17.87 -79.28 19.23
N GLY A 5 16.97 -78.66 18.46
CA GLY A 5 17.30 -77.90 17.25
C GLY A 5 17.75 -76.45 17.53
N PRO A 6 18.43 -75.79 16.56
CA PRO A 6 18.95 -74.44 16.69
C PRO A 6 17.88 -73.40 16.28
N THR A 7 16.80 -73.26 17.04
CA THR A 7 15.68 -72.35 16.65
C THR A 7 15.51 -71.12 17.56
N THR A 8 16.08 -71.10 18.77
CA THR A 8 15.79 -70.05 19.77
C THR A 8 16.63 -68.78 19.69
N GLN A 9 17.81 -68.80 19.06
CA GLN A 9 18.68 -67.62 18.92
C GLN A 9 18.34 -66.78 17.67
N VAL A 10 18.03 -67.44 16.55
CA VAL A 10 17.67 -66.77 15.29
C VAL A 10 16.33 -66.04 15.40
N GLU A 11 15.35 -66.61 16.12
CA GLU A 11 14.07 -65.94 16.39
C GLU A 11 14.21 -64.70 17.28
N LYS A 12 15.13 -64.71 18.27
CA LYS A 12 15.38 -63.54 19.13
C LYS A 12 16.04 -62.39 18.38
N LEU A 13 17.00 -62.67 17.50
CA LEU A 13 17.64 -61.65 16.66
C LEU A 13 16.67 -61.09 15.61
N LYS A 14 15.83 -61.95 15.02
CA LYS A 14 14.80 -61.53 14.05
C LYS A 14 13.66 -60.74 14.70
N ARG A 15 13.30 -61.01 15.96
CA ARG A 15 12.35 -60.18 16.73
C ARG A 15 12.91 -58.81 17.08
N LYS A 16 14.21 -58.72 17.42
CA LYS A 16 14.87 -57.47 17.81
C LYS A 16 15.13 -56.54 16.62
N SER A 17 15.48 -57.06 15.44
CA SER A 17 15.60 -56.23 14.23
C SER A 17 14.23 -55.72 13.78
N ARG A 18 13.20 -56.58 13.81
CA ARG A 18 11.83 -56.21 13.40
C ARG A 18 11.17 -55.18 14.31
N SER A 19 11.51 -55.15 15.61
CA SER A 19 11.04 -54.10 16.52
C SER A 19 11.84 -52.80 16.39
N SER A 20 13.07 -52.85 15.87
CA SER A 20 13.90 -51.64 15.69
C SER A 20 13.51 -50.93 14.39
N ASP A 21 13.26 -51.69 13.32
CA ASP A 21 12.74 -51.16 12.05
C ASP A 21 11.35 -50.55 12.25
N SER A 22 10.44 -51.20 12.98
CA SER A 22 9.10 -50.64 13.25
C SER A 22 9.14 -49.34 14.05
N VAL A 23 10.06 -49.22 15.02
CA VAL A 23 10.23 -47.99 15.81
C VAL A 23 10.88 -46.88 14.97
N LEU A 24 11.82 -47.21 14.09
CA LEU A 24 12.41 -46.23 13.16
C LEU A 24 11.36 -45.73 12.15
N GLU A 25 10.50 -46.63 11.68
CA GLU A 25 9.41 -46.35 10.74
C GLU A 25 8.31 -45.50 11.38
N GLU A 26 7.91 -45.80 12.63
CA GLU A 26 7.00 -44.97 13.44
C GLU A 26 7.56 -43.57 13.73
N VAL A 27 8.85 -43.47 14.04
CA VAL A 27 9.51 -42.17 14.30
C VAL A 27 9.60 -41.34 13.01
N LEU A 28 9.80 -41.97 11.85
CA LEU A 28 9.77 -41.27 10.56
C LEU A 28 8.36 -40.79 10.20
N LEU A 29 7.35 -41.64 10.40
CA LEU A 29 5.95 -41.31 10.12
C LEU A 29 5.46 -40.12 10.96
N ASN A 30 5.78 -40.09 12.26
CA ASN A 30 5.40 -38.98 13.14
C ASN A 30 6.06 -37.66 12.74
N LYS A 31 7.32 -37.69 12.29
CA LYS A 31 8.01 -36.49 11.78
C LYS A 31 7.44 -36.00 10.45
N GLN A 32 7.07 -36.93 9.55
CA GLN A 32 6.44 -36.57 8.28
C GLN A 32 5.05 -35.98 8.51
N LEU A 33 4.24 -36.55 9.40
CA LEU A 33 2.93 -36.00 9.77
C LEU A 33 3.04 -34.62 10.39
N ALA A 34 3.94 -34.43 11.37
CA ALA A 34 4.18 -33.11 11.98
C ALA A 34 4.58 -32.07 10.94
N TYR A 35 5.49 -32.43 10.02
CA TYR A 35 5.91 -31.55 8.93
C TYR A 35 4.76 -31.18 7.99
N TRP A 36 3.94 -32.16 7.59
CA TRP A 36 2.77 -31.90 6.72
C TRP A 36 1.73 -31.01 7.41
N VAL A 37 1.52 -31.18 8.72
CA VAL A 37 0.63 -30.33 9.52
C VAL A 37 1.19 -28.90 9.62
N ASP A 38 2.50 -28.74 9.88
CA ASP A 38 3.13 -27.43 9.96
C ASP A 38 3.09 -26.68 8.63
N VAL A 39 3.35 -27.36 7.52
CA VAL A 39 3.26 -26.78 6.16
C VAL A 39 1.82 -26.38 5.85
N PHE A 40 0.85 -27.23 6.18
CA PHE A 40 -0.57 -26.93 5.96
C PHE A 40 -1.03 -25.71 6.77
N LEU A 41 -0.63 -25.62 8.06
CA LEU A 41 -0.92 -24.51 8.96
C LEU A 41 -0.27 -23.19 8.53
N SER A 42 0.89 -23.28 7.86
CA SER A 42 1.66 -22.10 7.44
C SER A 42 1.24 -21.52 6.10
N VAL A 43 0.79 -22.36 5.16
CA VAL A 43 0.51 -21.94 3.78
C VAL A 43 -0.88 -21.32 3.61
N HIS A 44 -1.88 -21.78 4.37
CA HIS A 44 -3.26 -21.33 4.20
C HIS A 44 -3.69 -20.40 5.34
N PRO A 45 -4.12 -19.15 5.04
CA PRO A 45 -4.61 -18.22 6.07
C PRO A 45 -5.74 -18.80 6.93
N TYR A 46 -6.55 -19.68 6.35
CA TYR A 46 -7.69 -20.32 7.00
C TYR A 46 -7.34 -21.59 7.79
N ALA A 47 -6.08 -22.06 7.76
CA ALA A 47 -5.72 -23.33 8.39
C ALA A 47 -5.77 -23.27 9.93
N LYS A 48 -5.38 -22.14 10.54
CA LYS A 48 -5.47 -21.93 12.00
C LYS A 48 -6.91 -21.99 12.53
N PRO A 49 -7.89 -21.24 11.98
CA PRO A 49 -9.28 -21.35 12.42
C PRO A 49 -9.91 -22.71 12.08
N LEU A 50 -9.53 -23.33 10.94
CA LEU A 50 -9.99 -24.67 10.60
C LEU A 50 -9.50 -25.73 11.60
N ALA A 51 -8.22 -25.70 11.98
CA ALA A 51 -7.65 -26.61 12.96
C ALA A 51 -8.32 -26.45 14.33
N LEU A 52 -8.63 -25.22 14.73
CA LEU A 52 -9.36 -24.95 15.96
C LEU A 52 -10.80 -25.48 15.91
N LEU A 53 -11.48 -25.36 14.76
CA LEU A 53 -12.81 -25.93 14.54
C LEU A 53 -12.81 -27.46 14.57
N VAL A 54 -11.78 -28.10 14.00
CA VAL A 54 -11.64 -29.56 14.09
C VAL A 54 -11.37 -29.97 15.54
N ALA A 55 -10.55 -29.23 16.28
CA ALA A 55 -10.29 -29.48 17.69
C ALA A 55 -11.56 -29.33 18.56
N THR A 56 -12.39 -28.30 18.33
CA THR A 56 -13.67 -28.17 19.05
C THR A 56 -14.60 -29.34 18.78
N LEU A 57 -14.76 -29.73 17.51
CA LEU A 57 -15.60 -30.88 17.14
C LEU A 57 -15.10 -32.18 17.78
N LEU A 58 -13.78 -32.38 17.83
CA LEU A 58 -13.18 -33.54 18.49
C LEU A 58 -13.46 -33.55 20.00
N VAL A 59 -13.32 -32.42 20.69
CA VAL A 59 -13.63 -32.32 22.12
C VAL A 59 -15.12 -32.55 22.39
N ILE A 60 -16.02 -32.04 21.54
CA ILE A 60 -17.47 -32.27 21.66
C ILE A 60 -17.81 -33.75 21.43
N CYS A 61 -17.23 -34.38 20.41
CA CYS A 61 -17.52 -35.79 20.10
C CYS A 61 -16.96 -36.73 21.19
N LEU A 62 -15.71 -36.54 21.60
CA LEU A 62 -15.08 -37.35 22.65
C LEU A 62 -15.74 -37.11 24.01
N GLY A 63 -16.08 -35.86 24.32
CA GLY A 63 -16.80 -35.48 25.53
C GLY A 63 -18.20 -36.07 25.59
N GLY A 64 -18.97 -36.00 24.49
CA GLY A 64 -20.29 -36.60 24.39
C GLY A 64 -20.27 -38.13 24.50
N LEU A 65 -19.28 -38.79 23.88
CA LEU A 65 -19.08 -40.24 24.03
C LEU A 65 -18.69 -40.63 25.45
N ALA A 66 -17.84 -39.84 26.11
CA ALA A 66 -17.45 -40.07 27.50
C ALA A 66 -18.63 -39.87 28.47
N LEU A 67 -19.50 -38.88 28.22
CA LEU A 67 -20.72 -38.66 28.99
C LEU A 67 -21.72 -39.81 28.78
N PHE A 68 -21.90 -40.29 27.55
CA PHE A 68 -22.76 -41.43 27.25
C PHE A 68 -22.32 -42.73 27.96
N GLY A 69 -21.02 -42.89 28.23
CA GLY A 69 -20.50 -44.05 28.98
C GLY A 69 -20.73 -43.98 30.49
N VAL A 70 -21.15 -42.83 31.02
CA VAL A 70 -21.21 -42.55 32.46
C VAL A 70 -22.60 -42.08 32.92
N THR A 71 -23.47 -41.72 31.97
CA THR A 71 -24.84 -41.27 32.18
C THR A 71 -25.81 -42.14 31.39
N ASP A 72 -27.05 -42.32 31.88
CA ASP A 72 -28.10 -43.12 31.22
C ASP A 72 -28.89 -42.36 30.13
N ASP A 73 -28.38 -41.20 29.69
CA ASP A 73 -29.02 -40.32 28.71
C ASP A 73 -28.78 -40.80 27.25
N SER A 74 -29.55 -40.25 26.31
CA SER A 74 -29.33 -40.55 24.89
C SER A 74 -28.03 -39.93 24.38
N LEU A 75 -27.39 -40.57 23.38
CA LEU A 75 -26.16 -40.06 22.75
C LEU A 75 -26.32 -38.61 22.25
N ALA A 76 -27.51 -38.28 21.73
CA ALA A 76 -27.81 -36.93 21.24
C ALA A 76 -27.80 -35.91 22.38
N ASP A 77 -28.38 -36.26 23.53
CA ASP A 77 -28.40 -35.41 24.72
C ASP A 77 -27.00 -35.25 25.31
N CYS A 78 -26.18 -36.30 25.33
CA CYS A 78 -24.78 -36.22 25.78
C CYS A 78 -23.90 -35.35 24.85
N LEU A 79 -24.09 -35.42 23.53
CA LEU A 79 -23.40 -34.55 22.58
C LEU A 79 -23.83 -33.08 22.73
N TRP A 80 -25.13 -32.84 22.93
CA TRP A 80 -25.67 -31.53 23.24
C TRP A 80 -25.08 -30.97 24.53
N LEU A 81 -25.07 -31.77 25.60
CA LEU A 81 -24.49 -31.40 26.89
C LEU A 81 -22.98 -31.10 26.76
N SER A 82 -22.24 -31.93 26.02
CA SER A 82 -20.81 -31.70 25.76
C SER A 82 -20.57 -30.39 24.99
N TRP A 83 -21.43 -30.03 24.03
CA TRP A 83 -21.37 -28.74 23.38
C TRP A 83 -21.64 -27.59 24.36
N THR A 84 -22.64 -27.73 25.25
CA THR A 84 -22.92 -26.69 26.26
C THR A 84 -21.77 -26.47 27.24
N PHE A 85 -21.00 -27.50 27.57
CA PHE A 85 -19.79 -27.39 28.42
C PHE A 85 -18.61 -26.76 27.69
N VAL A 86 -18.47 -26.98 26.38
CA VAL A 86 -17.44 -26.33 25.55
C VAL A 86 -17.77 -24.84 25.34
N ALA A 87 -19.05 -24.52 25.10
CA ALA A 87 -19.50 -23.15 24.86
C ALA A 87 -19.56 -22.31 26.13
N ASP A 88 -20.02 -22.89 27.24
CA ASP A 88 -20.02 -22.26 28.56
C ASP A 88 -19.53 -23.27 29.59
N SER A 89 -18.26 -23.10 29.96
CA SER A 89 -17.61 -23.96 30.94
C SER A 89 -18.36 -24.00 32.27
N GLY A 90 -19.15 -22.98 32.65
CA GLY A 90 -19.88 -22.92 33.92
C GLY A 90 -20.98 -23.98 34.09
N ASN A 91 -21.48 -24.53 32.98
CA ASN A 91 -22.55 -25.53 32.99
C ASN A 91 -22.18 -26.86 33.68
N HIS A 92 -20.88 -27.17 33.83
CA HIS A 92 -20.43 -28.37 34.55
C HIS A 92 -20.89 -28.42 36.02
N ALA A 93 -21.16 -27.26 36.65
CA ALA A 93 -21.57 -27.15 38.05
C ALA A 93 -22.90 -27.87 38.35
N ASN A 94 -23.75 -28.02 37.33
CA ASN A 94 -25.04 -28.70 37.44
C ASN A 94 -24.94 -30.24 37.28
N SER A 95 -23.72 -30.80 37.18
CA SER A 95 -23.53 -32.24 37.02
C SER A 95 -23.67 -33.00 38.34
N GLU A 96 -24.55 -33.99 38.37
CA GLU A 96 -24.75 -34.87 39.53
C GLU A 96 -24.01 -36.21 39.36
N GLY A 97 -23.37 -36.70 40.43
CA GLY A 97 -22.57 -37.93 40.41
C GLY A 97 -21.07 -37.72 40.14
N ILE A 98 -20.23 -38.63 40.67
CA ILE A 98 -18.75 -38.50 40.60
C ILE A 98 -18.24 -38.68 39.16
N GLY A 99 -18.83 -39.61 38.41
CA GLY A 99 -18.46 -39.89 37.03
C GLY A 99 -18.74 -38.72 36.08
N PRO A 100 -20.01 -38.24 35.97
CA PRO A 100 -20.34 -37.13 35.09
C PRO A 100 -19.60 -35.84 35.48
N ARG A 101 -19.33 -35.61 36.77
CA ARG A 101 -18.51 -34.48 37.24
C ARG A 101 -17.07 -34.50 36.73
N LEU A 102 -16.42 -35.66 36.73
CA LEU A 102 -15.04 -35.76 36.25
C LEU A 102 -14.96 -35.50 34.74
N VAL A 103 -15.92 -36.05 34.01
CA VAL A 103 -16.03 -35.86 32.56
C VAL A 103 -16.38 -34.41 32.22
N SER A 104 -17.36 -33.80 32.89
CA SER A 104 -17.77 -32.42 32.65
C SER A 104 -16.67 -31.42 32.97
N VAL A 105 -15.92 -31.60 34.05
CA VAL A 105 -14.73 -30.77 34.37
C VAL A 105 -13.66 -30.90 33.27
N SER A 106 -13.42 -32.09 32.75
CA SER A 106 -12.43 -32.32 31.68
C SER A 106 -12.82 -31.64 30.37
N ILE A 107 -14.10 -31.75 29.99
CA ILE A 107 -14.66 -31.08 28.80
C ILE A 107 -14.61 -29.55 28.97
N SER A 108 -15.02 -29.04 30.14
CA SER A 108 -14.98 -27.60 30.44
C SER A 108 -13.57 -27.02 30.41
N PHE A 109 -12.57 -27.75 30.91
CA PHE A 109 -11.17 -27.33 30.82
C PHE A 109 -10.69 -27.26 29.35
N GLY A 110 -11.02 -28.28 28.56
CA GLY A 110 -10.72 -28.29 27.12
C GLY A 110 -11.43 -27.16 26.35
N GLY A 111 -12.71 -26.92 26.66
CA GLY A 111 -13.51 -25.83 26.10
C GLY A 111 -12.94 -24.46 26.41
N MET A 112 -12.54 -24.22 27.67
CA MET A 112 -11.91 -22.97 28.10
C MET A 112 -10.60 -22.68 27.35
N LEU A 113 -9.74 -23.69 27.17
CA LEU A 113 -8.50 -23.55 26.39
C LEU A 113 -8.78 -23.20 24.93
N ILE A 114 -9.75 -23.87 24.31
CA ILE A 114 -10.13 -23.59 22.92
C ILE A 114 -10.73 -22.19 22.79
N PHE A 115 -11.60 -21.79 23.72
CA PHE A 115 -12.20 -20.45 23.72
C PHE A 115 -11.14 -19.35 23.89
N ALA A 116 -10.15 -19.55 24.78
CA ALA A 116 -9.02 -18.64 24.94
C ALA A 116 -8.18 -18.52 23.64
N MET A 117 -7.89 -19.65 22.98
CA MET A 117 -7.20 -19.64 21.69
C MET A 117 -8.01 -18.96 20.57
N MET A 118 -9.33 -19.17 20.54
CA MET A 118 -10.23 -18.50 19.60
C MET A 118 -10.21 -16.99 19.79
N LEU A 119 -10.33 -16.52 21.04
CA LEU A 119 -10.27 -15.10 21.36
C LEU A 119 -8.93 -14.48 20.95
N GLY A 120 -7.82 -15.18 21.16
CA GLY A 120 -6.50 -14.76 20.69
C GLY A 120 -6.44 -14.59 19.18
N LEU A 121 -6.85 -15.61 18.41
CA LEU A 121 -6.86 -15.54 16.93
C LEU A 121 -7.76 -14.43 16.39
N VAL A 122 -8.94 -14.23 16.99
CA VAL A 122 -9.87 -13.17 16.59
C VAL A 122 -9.28 -11.80 16.93
N SER A 123 -8.68 -11.64 18.12
CA SER A 123 -8.01 -10.40 18.54
C SER A 123 -6.85 -10.06 17.61
N ASP A 124 -6.01 -11.03 17.26
CA ASP A 124 -4.89 -10.84 16.34
C ASP A 124 -5.37 -10.46 14.93
N ALA A 125 -6.42 -11.12 14.42
CA ALA A 125 -6.98 -10.80 13.11
C ALA A 125 -7.60 -9.39 13.05
N ILE A 126 -8.28 -8.96 14.11
CA ILE A 126 -8.82 -7.60 14.24
C ILE A 126 -7.67 -6.60 14.32
N SER A 127 -6.64 -6.90 15.10
CA SER A 127 -5.46 -6.04 15.27
C SER A 127 -4.69 -5.89 13.95
N GLU A 128 -4.49 -6.97 13.20
CA GLU A 128 -3.84 -6.94 11.88
C GLU A 128 -4.66 -6.11 10.88
N LYS A 129 -6.01 -6.25 10.90
CA LYS A 129 -6.88 -5.44 10.06
C LYS A 129 -6.81 -3.97 10.43
N PHE A 130 -6.84 -3.66 11.73
CA PHE A 130 -6.71 -2.30 12.24
C PHE A 130 -5.35 -1.69 11.87
N ASP A 131 -4.26 -2.44 12.05
CA ASP A 131 -2.91 -2.05 11.66
C ASP A 131 -2.79 -1.83 10.15
N SER A 132 -3.49 -2.61 9.32
CA SER A 132 -3.48 -2.41 7.87
C SER A 132 -4.14 -1.09 7.45
N LEU A 133 -5.21 -0.68 8.16
CA LEU A 133 -5.88 0.61 7.98
C LEU A 133 -4.99 1.75 8.48
N ARG A 134 -4.38 1.55 9.65
CA ARG A 134 -3.45 2.49 10.28
C ARG A 134 -2.23 2.75 9.39
N LYS A 135 -1.69 1.71 8.75
CA LYS A 135 -0.57 1.77 7.78
C LYS A 135 -0.96 2.26 6.37
N GLY A 136 -2.20 2.71 6.16
CA GLY A 136 -2.59 3.33 4.90
C GLY A 136 -2.62 2.40 3.69
N ARG A 137 -2.87 1.09 3.87
CA ARG A 137 -2.89 0.12 2.75
C ARG A 137 -4.20 0.12 1.94
N SER A 138 -5.18 0.93 2.35
CA SER A 138 -6.47 1.05 1.68
C SER A 138 -6.39 1.89 0.40
N GLU A 139 -7.22 1.51 -0.57
CA GLU A 139 -7.35 2.23 -1.84
C GLU A 139 -7.96 3.63 -1.62
N VAL A 140 -7.43 4.61 -2.35
CA VAL A 140 -7.95 5.97 -2.43
C VAL A 140 -9.08 5.98 -3.44
N VAL A 141 -10.27 6.39 -3.02
CA VAL A 141 -11.47 6.40 -3.86
C VAL A 141 -11.65 7.72 -4.63
N GLU A 142 -10.80 8.70 -4.32
CA GLU A 142 -10.84 10.07 -4.85
C GLU A 142 -10.60 10.16 -6.37
N GLN A 143 -11.13 11.22 -6.96
CA GLN A 143 -11.00 11.54 -8.39
C GLN A 143 -10.53 12.98 -8.57
N ASN A 144 -9.85 13.26 -9.70
CA ASN A 144 -9.33 14.58 -10.03
C ASN A 144 -8.38 15.17 -8.96
N HIS A 145 -7.78 14.31 -8.13
CA HIS A 145 -6.79 14.69 -7.12
C HIS A 145 -5.42 14.96 -7.75
N THR A 146 -4.58 15.70 -7.03
CA THR A 146 -3.15 15.79 -7.32
C THR A 146 -2.46 14.65 -6.57
N LEU A 147 -1.69 13.83 -7.28
CA LEU A 147 -0.91 12.75 -6.69
C LEU A 147 0.55 13.18 -6.61
N ILE A 148 1.17 13.05 -5.44
CA ILE A 148 2.61 13.26 -5.22
C ILE A 148 3.23 11.91 -4.91
N LEU A 149 4.28 11.55 -5.66
CA LEU A 149 5.03 10.32 -5.53
C LEU A 149 6.45 10.65 -5.05
N GLY A 150 6.85 10.05 -3.94
CA GLY A 150 8.13 10.32 -3.29
C GLY A 150 7.98 11.24 -2.07
N TRP A 151 9.08 11.39 -1.34
CA TRP A 151 9.15 12.22 -0.14
C TRP A 151 10.50 12.95 -0.12
N SER A 152 10.46 14.28 -0.05
CA SER A 152 11.64 15.15 0.06
C SER A 152 11.34 16.33 0.97
N ASP A 153 12.38 17.08 1.34
CA ASP A 153 12.29 18.33 2.11
C ASP A 153 11.40 19.40 1.43
N LYS A 154 11.35 19.40 0.09
CA LYS A 154 10.52 20.29 -0.74
C LYS A 154 9.02 20.03 -0.64
N LEU A 155 8.61 18.87 -0.14
CA LEU A 155 7.19 18.47 -0.07
C LEU A 155 6.35 19.50 0.69
N GLY A 156 6.86 20.04 1.80
CA GLY A 156 6.13 21.03 2.60
C GLY A 156 5.83 22.30 1.82
N SER A 157 6.84 22.86 1.13
CA SER A 157 6.67 24.03 0.26
C SER A 157 5.71 23.76 -0.89
N LEU A 158 5.79 22.57 -1.51
CA LEU A 158 4.88 22.16 -2.57
C LEU A 158 3.43 22.06 -2.06
N LEU A 159 3.20 21.46 -0.88
CA LEU A 159 1.88 21.37 -0.28
C LEU A 159 1.29 22.74 0.03
N ASN A 160 2.09 23.67 0.54
CA ASN A 160 1.65 25.05 0.80
C ASN A 160 1.22 25.75 -0.51
N GLN A 161 2.05 25.70 -1.56
CA GLN A 161 1.70 26.32 -2.85
C GLN A 161 0.48 25.66 -3.51
N LEU A 162 0.33 24.34 -3.39
CA LEU A 162 -0.87 23.64 -3.87
C LEU A 162 -2.12 24.02 -3.06
N ALA A 163 -2.00 24.24 -1.75
CA ALA A 163 -3.10 24.68 -0.92
C ALA A 163 -3.59 26.08 -1.32
N ILE A 164 -2.65 27.02 -1.56
CA ILE A 164 -2.96 28.36 -2.07
C ILE A 164 -3.63 28.28 -3.44
N ALA A 165 -3.08 27.52 -4.38
CA ALA A 165 -3.66 27.38 -5.72
C ALA A 165 -5.08 26.78 -5.70
N ASN A 166 -5.35 25.84 -4.80
CA ASN A 166 -6.67 25.21 -4.66
C ASN A 166 -7.69 26.07 -3.89
N GLU A 167 -7.27 27.15 -3.22
CA GLU A 167 -8.18 28.04 -2.47
C GLU A 167 -9.28 28.60 -3.38
N SER A 168 -8.90 28.98 -4.61
CA SER A 168 -9.82 29.47 -5.65
C SER A 168 -10.91 28.46 -6.04
N LEU A 169 -10.67 27.16 -5.80
CA LEU A 169 -11.58 26.06 -6.08
C LEU A 169 -12.38 25.61 -4.86
N GLY A 170 -12.19 26.27 -3.70
CA GLY A 170 -12.79 25.88 -2.42
C GLY A 170 -12.07 24.74 -1.72
N GLY A 171 -10.79 24.51 -2.06
CA GLY A 171 -9.99 23.39 -1.58
C GLY A 171 -9.78 22.31 -2.63
N GLY A 172 -8.82 21.42 -2.37
CA GLY A 172 -8.50 20.30 -3.25
C GLY A 172 -8.12 19.03 -2.49
N ILE A 173 -7.84 17.97 -3.23
CA ILE A 173 -7.36 16.71 -2.64
C ILE A 173 -5.95 16.47 -3.16
N VAL A 174 -5.01 16.32 -2.22
CA VAL A 174 -3.62 15.95 -2.50
C VAL A 174 -3.35 14.59 -1.87
N VAL A 175 -2.94 13.63 -2.67
CA VAL A 175 -2.58 12.30 -2.20
C VAL A 175 -1.06 12.20 -2.25
N VAL A 176 -0.43 11.83 -1.14
CA VAL A 176 1.02 11.64 -1.04
C VAL A 176 1.31 10.15 -0.87
N MET A 177 2.13 9.59 -1.75
CA MET A 177 2.60 8.21 -1.65
C MET A 177 4.12 8.14 -1.53
N ALA A 178 4.61 7.50 -0.47
CA ALA A 178 6.03 7.29 -0.27
C ALA A 178 6.30 5.98 0.47
N GLU A 179 7.56 5.53 0.43
CA GLU A 179 8.07 4.37 1.17
C GLU A 179 8.36 4.73 2.63
N ARG A 180 7.44 5.44 3.29
CA ARG A 180 7.48 5.78 4.71
C ARG A 180 6.19 5.37 5.40
N ASP A 181 6.22 5.26 6.72
CA ASP A 181 5.03 4.92 7.49
C ASP A 181 4.02 6.07 7.46
N LYS A 182 2.75 5.74 7.23
CA LYS A 182 1.66 6.71 7.09
C LYS A 182 1.59 7.67 8.29
N GLU A 183 1.69 7.14 9.50
CA GLU A 183 1.61 7.95 10.72
C GLU A 183 2.75 8.96 10.82
N GLU A 184 3.97 8.55 10.45
CA GLU A 184 5.13 9.43 10.44
C GLU A 184 4.92 10.58 9.43
N MET A 185 4.45 10.25 8.23
CA MET A 185 4.10 11.25 7.21
C MET A 185 3.02 12.22 7.68
N GLU A 186 1.93 11.71 8.26
CA GLU A 186 0.83 12.54 8.78
C GLU A 186 1.28 13.42 9.95
N MET A 187 2.13 12.91 10.84
CA MET A 187 2.72 13.68 11.92
C MET A 187 3.65 14.78 11.41
N ASP A 188 4.50 14.49 10.42
CA ASP A 188 5.41 15.48 9.84
C ASP A 188 4.64 16.57 9.09
N ILE A 189 3.57 16.22 8.37
CA ILE A 189 2.69 17.19 7.73
C ILE A 189 1.91 18.01 8.77
N ALA A 190 1.46 17.40 9.87
CA ALA A 190 0.76 18.11 10.94
C ALA A 190 1.65 19.10 11.71
N LYS A 191 2.98 18.91 11.70
CA LYS A 191 3.95 19.87 12.25
C LYS A 191 4.18 21.08 11.34
N MET A 192 3.74 21.02 10.07
CA MET A 192 3.91 22.14 9.16
C MET A 192 2.95 23.27 9.55
N GLU A 193 3.51 24.44 9.86
CA GLU A 193 2.75 25.60 10.35
C GLU A 193 2.15 26.44 9.21
N PHE A 194 1.33 25.83 8.33
CA PHE A 194 0.59 26.57 7.30
C PHE A 194 -0.85 26.08 7.15
N ASP A 195 -1.71 26.98 6.66
CA ASP A 195 -3.13 26.68 6.42
C ASP A 195 -3.30 25.94 5.08
N PHE A 196 -4.00 24.80 5.11
CA PHE A 196 -4.32 24.04 3.92
C PHE A 196 -5.45 24.67 3.07
N LYS A 197 -6.10 25.74 3.54
CA LYS A 197 -7.08 26.53 2.76
C LYS A 197 -8.20 25.64 2.16
N GLY A 198 -8.69 24.68 2.96
CA GLY A 198 -9.70 23.69 2.54
C GLY A 198 -9.14 22.48 1.78
N THR A 199 -7.84 22.43 1.49
CA THR A 199 -7.18 21.28 0.86
C THR A 199 -7.01 20.14 1.86
N SER A 200 -7.37 18.93 1.46
CA SER A 200 -7.18 17.71 2.26
C SER A 200 -5.99 16.93 1.75
N VAL A 201 -5.07 16.57 2.65
CA VAL A 201 -3.89 15.74 2.33
C VAL A 201 -4.12 14.31 2.81
N ILE A 202 -3.92 13.34 1.92
CA ILE A 202 -4.11 11.92 2.19
C ILE A 202 -2.78 11.20 1.99
N CYS A 203 -2.21 10.67 3.07
CA CYS A 203 -0.95 9.92 3.01
C CYS A 203 -1.19 8.42 2.81
N ARG A 204 -0.36 7.79 1.97
CA ARG A 204 -0.39 6.34 1.71
C ARG A 204 1.03 5.79 1.66
N SER A 205 1.26 4.69 2.38
CA SER A 205 2.54 3.98 2.34
C SER A 205 2.58 3.02 1.17
N GLY A 206 3.60 3.13 0.33
CA GLY A 206 3.78 2.27 -0.84
C GLY A 206 4.92 2.71 -1.74
N SER A 207 5.35 1.81 -2.61
CA SER A 207 6.43 2.09 -3.56
C SER A 207 5.87 2.56 -4.91
N PRO A 208 6.33 3.70 -5.46
CA PRO A 208 5.92 4.14 -6.79
C PRO A 208 6.44 3.22 -7.91
N LEU A 209 7.39 2.34 -7.59
CA LEU A 209 7.92 1.34 -8.52
C LEU A 209 6.98 0.15 -8.70
N ILE A 210 6.06 -0.08 -7.76
CA ILE A 210 5.16 -1.24 -7.74
C ILE A 210 3.79 -0.83 -8.29
N LEU A 211 3.37 -1.44 -9.40
CA LEU A 211 2.07 -1.18 -10.05
C LEU A 211 0.87 -1.40 -9.10
N ALA A 212 0.95 -2.38 -8.21
CA ALA A 212 -0.11 -2.65 -7.23
C ALA A 212 -0.30 -1.49 -6.24
N ASP A 213 0.79 -0.80 -5.87
CA ASP A 213 0.73 0.35 -4.97
C ASP A 213 0.23 1.60 -5.70
N LEU A 214 0.65 1.80 -6.96
CA LEU A 214 0.11 2.86 -7.82
C LEU A 214 -1.41 2.76 -8.01
N LYS A 215 -1.95 1.53 -8.06
CA LYS A 215 -3.40 1.31 -8.07
C LYS A 215 -4.08 1.75 -6.77
N LYS A 216 -3.44 1.54 -5.60
CA LYS A 216 -3.98 1.97 -4.31
C LYS A 216 -4.19 3.48 -4.25
N VAL A 217 -3.41 4.28 -4.97
CA VAL A 217 -3.53 5.75 -4.96
C VAL A 217 -4.32 6.31 -6.15
N SER A 218 -5.07 5.45 -6.85
CA SER A 218 -5.96 5.85 -7.95
C SER A 218 -5.28 6.68 -9.03
N VAL A 219 -4.04 6.31 -9.42
CA VAL A 219 -3.25 6.96 -10.49
C VAL A 219 -4.05 7.29 -11.76
N PRO A 220 -4.87 6.39 -12.34
CA PRO A 220 -5.64 6.69 -13.57
C PRO A 220 -6.61 7.86 -13.43
N LYS A 221 -7.06 8.16 -12.21
CA LYS A 221 -8.06 9.18 -11.90
C LYS A 221 -7.43 10.51 -11.46
N ALA A 222 -6.12 10.55 -11.28
CA ALA A 222 -5.41 11.76 -10.88
C ALA A 222 -5.40 12.79 -12.01
N ARG A 223 -5.59 14.07 -11.65
CA ARG A 223 -5.51 15.22 -12.58
C ARG A 223 -4.07 15.57 -12.93
N ALA A 224 -3.17 15.42 -11.96
CA ALA A 224 -1.74 15.64 -12.10
C ALA A 224 -1.00 14.67 -11.20
N ILE A 225 0.16 14.20 -11.67
CA ILE A 225 1.04 13.30 -10.92
C ILE A 225 2.40 13.98 -10.84
N VAL A 226 2.86 14.28 -9.63
CA VAL A 226 4.16 14.89 -9.36
C VAL A 226 5.09 13.80 -8.84
N VAL A 227 6.22 13.59 -9.49
CA VAL A 227 7.29 12.69 -9.02
C VAL A 227 8.39 13.58 -8.46
N LEU A 228 8.60 13.49 -7.15
CA LEU A 228 9.64 14.23 -6.44
C LEU A 228 10.98 13.50 -6.55
N ALA A 229 12.05 14.26 -6.70
CA ALA A 229 13.39 13.73 -6.61
C ALA A 229 13.69 13.37 -5.15
N GLU A 230 14.33 12.22 -4.93
CA GLU A 230 14.85 11.85 -3.61
C GLU A 230 16.15 12.59 -3.32
N ASP A 231 16.35 12.88 -2.04
CA ASP A 231 17.58 13.47 -1.53
C ASP A 231 18.74 12.47 -1.63
N GLY A 232 19.90 12.94 -2.11
CA GLY A 232 21.11 12.13 -2.18
C GLY A 232 21.81 12.20 -3.54
N ASN A 233 22.17 11.04 -4.07
CA ASN A 233 22.88 10.95 -5.35
C ASN A 233 21.93 11.21 -6.53
N ALA A 234 22.21 12.26 -7.30
CA ALA A 234 21.45 12.69 -8.47
C ALA A 234 21.17 11.54 -9.46
N ASP A 235 22.19 10.74 -9.81
CA ASP A 235 22.03 9.64 -10.78
C ASP A 235 21.06 8.57 -10.28
N GLN A 236 21.11 8.25 -8.99
CA GLN A 236 20.22 7.25 -8.39
C GLN A 236 18.79 7.77 -8.30
N SER A 237 18.64 9.05 -7.92
CA SER A 237 17.36 9.74 -7.83
C SER A 237 16.67 9.81 -9.19
N ASP A 238 17.39 10.27 -10.22
CA ASP A 238 16.88 10.38 -11.59
C ASP A 238 16.59 9.01 -12.21
N ALA A 239 17.42 7.99 -11.94
CA ALA A 239 17.12 6.62 -12.36
C ALA A 239 15.84 6.09 -11.70
N ARG A 240 15.58 6.42 -10.43
CA ARG A 240 14.34 6.06 -9.73
C ARG A 240 13.13 6.81 -10.29
N ALA A 241 13.29 8.10 -10.60
CA ALA A 241 12.27 8.91 -11.26
C ALA A 241 11.91 8.32 -12.64
N LEU A 242 12.91 7.98 -13.45
CA LEU A 242 12.72 7.30 -14.75
C LEU A 242 11.96 5.97 -14.61
N ARG A 243 12.32 5.15 -13.62
CA ARG A 243 11.60 3.89 -13.33
C ARG A 243 10.17 4.12 -12.88
N THR A 244 9.93 5.18 -12.11
CA THR A 244 8.57 5.57 -11.71
C THR A 244 7.74 5.99 -12.92
N VAL A 245 8.31 6.77 -13.84
CA VAL A 245 7.66 7.13 -15.11
C VAL A 245 7.34 5.88 -15.93
N LEU A 246 8.27 4.94 -16.05
CA LEU A 246 8.01 3.65 -16.71
C LEU A 246 6.82 2.91 -16.07
N SER A 247 6.79 2.80 -14.74
CA SER A 247 5.66 2.17 -14.03
C SER A 247 4.34 2.91 -14.27
N LEU A 248 4.35 4.24 -14.30
CA LEU A 248 3.17 5.05 -14.61
C LEU A 248 2.67 4.83 -16.05
N THR A 249 3.58 4.78 -17.03
CA THR A 249 3.22 4.48 -18.43
C THR A 249 2.72 3.04 -18.62
N GLY A 250 3.07 2.11 -17.73
CA GLY A 250 2.61 0.73 -17.73
C GLY A 250 1.18 0.52 -17.21
N VAL A 251 0.51 1.57 -16.72
CA VAL A 251 -0.87 1.50 -16.20
C VAL A 251 -1.86 1.30 -17.36
N LYS A 252 -2.55 0.16 -17.36
CA LYS A 252 -3.42 -0.28 -18.48
C LYS A 252 -4.61 0.63 -18.73
N GLU A 253 -5.17 1.22 -17.67
CA GLU A 253 -6.32 2.13 -17.77
C GLU A 253 -5.95 3.48 -18.44
N GLY A 254 -4.66 3.75 -18.64
CA GLY A 254 -4.15 5.02 -19.12
C GLY A 254 -4.19 6.11 -18.04
N LEU A 255 -3.51 7.22 -18.32
CA LEU A 255 -3.45 8.38 -17.43
C LEU A 255 -4.27 9.51 -18.03
N LYS A 256 -5.14 10.10 -17.21
CA LYS A 256 -5.88 11.33 -17.59
C LYS A 256 -5.04 12.59 -17.41
N GLY A 257 -4.20 12.59 -16.38
CA GLY A 257 -3.38 13.74 -15.99
C GLY A 257 -2.01 13.78 -16.65
N HIS A 258 -1.35 14.93 -16.48
CA HIS A 258 0.06 15.10 -16.83
C HIS A 258 0.95 14.61 -15.68
N ILE A 259 2.13 14.12 -16.04
CA ILE A 259 3.16 13.74 -15.08
C ILE A 259 4.20 14.84 -15.06
N VAL A 260 4.47 15.43 -13.90
CA VAL A 260 5.56 16.36 -13.66
C VAL A 260 6.64 15.63 -12.89
N VAL A 261 7.85 15.59 -13.41
CA VAL A 261 8.97 14.85 -12.83
C VAL A 261 10.06 15.84 -12.47
N GLU A 262 10.38 15.91 -11.20
CA GLU A 262 11.57 16.61 -10.74
C GLU A 262 12.80 15.76 -11.05
N LEU A 263 13.84 16.38 -11.63
CA LEU A 263 15.14 15.76 -11.84
C LEU A 263 16.24 16.57 -11.17
N SER A 264 17.28 15.86 -10.77
CA SER A 264 18.50 16.44 -10.22
C SER A 264 19.45 16.91 -11.32
N ASP A 265 19.61 16.13 -12.38
CA ASP A 265 20.50 16.43 -13.50
C ASP A 265 19.73 16.71 -14.81
N LEU A 266 20.18 17.73 -15.55
CA LEU A 266 19.66 18.06 -16.88
C LEU A 266 19.96 16.98 -17.91
N ASP A 267 21.10 16.31 -17.79
CA ASP A 267 21.54 15.33 -18.78
C ASP A 267 20.56 14.14 -18.88
N ASN A 268 19.85 13.85 -17.79
CA ASN A 268 18.86 12.78 -17.71
C ASN A 268 17.48 13.17 -18.27
N GLU A 269 17.24 14.46 -18.55
CA GLU A 269 15.95 14.98 -19.02
C GLU A 269 15.48 14.30 -20.32
N VAL A 270 16.43 14.09 -21.25
CA VAL A 270 16.15 13.49 -22.57
C VAL A 270 15.64 12.06 -22.43
N LEU A 271 16.19 11.29 -21.48
CA LEU A 271 15.80 9.90 -21.25
C LEU A 271 14.38 9.81 -20.70
N VAL A 272 14.03 10.70 -19.75
CA VAL A 272 12.71 10.75 -19.14
C VAL A 272 11.65 11.16 -20.17
N LYS A 273 11.95 12.15 -21.02
CA LYS A 273 11.06 12.56 -22.11
C LYS A 273 10.90 11.47 -23.18
N LEU A 274 11.95 10.74 -23.51
CA LEU A 274 11.90 9.64 -24.48
C LEU A 274 10.94 8.53 -24.04
N VAL A 275 10.95 8.22 -22.74
CA VAL A 275 10.07 7.19 -22.15
C VAL A 275 8.66 7.71 -21.92
N GLY A 276 8.55 8.92 -21.38
CA GLY A 276 7.29 9.52 -20.96
C GLY A 276 6.40 10.06 -22.08
N GLY A 277 6.99 10.37 -23.23
CA GLY A 277 6.31 11.01 -24.34
C GLY A 277 5.70 12.37 -23.96
N ASP A 278 4.59 12.72 -24.58
CA ASP A 278 3.95 14.05 -24.43
C ASP A 278 3.23 14.25 -23.08
N LEU A 279 3.05 13.18 -22.30
CA LEU A 279 2.38 13.25 -21.00
C LEU A 279 3.32 13.71 -19.87
N VAL A 280 4.63 13.61 -20.08
CA VAL A 280 5.65 13.91 -19.07
C VAL A 280 6.27 15.29 -19.30
N GLN A 281 6.33 16.07 -18.23
CA GLN A 281 7.07 17.32 -18.15
C GLN A 281 8.14 17.17 -17.08
N THR A 282 9.36 17.58 -17.40
CA THR A 282 10.52 17.50 -16.51
C THR A 282 10.84 18.88 -15.96
N VAL A 283 11.22 18.95 -14.69
CA VAL A 283 11.64 20.18 -14.02
C VAL A 283 12.98 19.93 -13.35
N VAL A 284 14.00 20.69 -13.73
CA VAL A 284 15.33 20.62 -13.13
C VAL A 284 15.61 21.92 -12.39
N ALA A 285 15.33 21.92 -11.08
CA ALA A 285 15.29 23.14 -10.27
C ALA A 285 16.63 23.89 -10.24
N HIS A 286 17.74 23.16 -10.07
CA HIS A 286 19.10 23.69 -9.93
C HIS A 286 19.51 24.59 -11.10
N ASP A 287 19.17 24.17 -12.32
CA ASP A 287 19.49 24.85 -13.56
C ASP A 287 18.63 26.10 -13.78
N VAL A 288 17.32 26.00 -13.48
CA VAL A 288 16.41 27.14 -13.51
C VAL A 288 16.86 28.20 -12.51
N ILE A 289 17.16 27.81 -11.27
CA ILE A 289 17.63 28.72 -10.22
C ILE A 289 18.94 29.38 -10.64
N GLY A 290 19.90 28.62 -11.19
CA GLY A 290 21.17 29.17 -11.68
C GLY A 290 20.99 30.26 -12.74
N ARG A 291 20.09 30.04 -13.71
CA ARG A 291 19.74 31.07 -14.71
C ARG A 291 19.08 32.30 -14.09
N LEU A 292 18.15 32.11 -13.16
CA LEU A 292 17.49 33.21 -12.46
C LEU A 292 18.50 34.05 -11.67
N MET A 293 19.45 33.41 -10.97
CA MET A 293 20.51 34.10 -10.24
C MET A 293 21.37 35.00 -11.16
N ILE A 294 21.74 34.52 -12.34
CA ILE A 294 22.50 35.30 -13.33
C ILE A 294 21.69 36.51 -13.81
N GLN A 295 20.39 36.35 -14.05
CA GLN A 295 19.51 37.45 -14.46
C GLN A 295 19.39 38.50 -13.35
N CYS A 296 19.17 38.06 -12.10
CA CYS A 296 19.08 38.95 -10.94
C CYS A 296 20.40 39.68 -10.66
N ALA A 297 21.55 39.04 -10.92
CA ALA A 297 22.85 39.69 -10.81
C ALA A 297 23.05 40.81 -11.86
N ARG A 298 22.47 40.65 -13.05
CA ARG A 298 22.54 41.68 -14.12
C ARG A 298 21.57 42.83 -13.88
N GLN A 299 20.41 42.55 -13.31
CA GLN A 299 19.38 43.55 -13.08
C GLN A 299 18.80 43.40 -11.66
N PRO A 300 19.29 44.21 -10.71
CA PRO A 300 18.76 44.26 -9.35
C PRO A 300 17.25 44.54 -9.37
N GLY A 301 16.50 43.82 -8.53
CA GLY A 301 15.04 43.93 -8.46
C GLY A 301 14.28 42.84 -9.23
N LEU A 302 14.91 42.13 -10.18
CA LEU A 302 14.28 40.98 -10.84
C LEU A 302 13.96 39.82 -9.89
N ALA A 303 14.70 39.68 -8.79
CA ALA A 303 14.48 38.61 -7.82
C ALA A 303 13.06 38.66 -7.21
N GLN A 304 12.63 39.85 -6.78
CA GLN A 304 11.28 40.05 -6.24
C GLN A 304 10.21 39.73 -7.29
N ILE A 305 10.44 40.17 -8.53
CA ILE A 305 9.49 39.91 -9.63
C ILE A 305 9.39 38.41 -9.91
N TRP A 306 10.50 37.67 -9.89
CA TRP A 306 10.48 36.22 -10.08
C TRP A 306 9.82 35.48 -8.92
N GLU A 307 10.00 35.95 -7.70
CA GLU A 307 9.32 35.42 -6.51
C GLU A 307 7.80 35.59 -6.64
N ASP A 308 7.34 36.78 -7.02
CA ASP A 308 5.92 37.09 -7.24
C ASP A 308 5.32 36.30 -8.42
N ILE A 309 6.09 36.09 -9.50
CA ILE A 309 5.63 35.37 -10.71
C ILE A 309 5.57 33.85 -10.52
N LEU A 310 6.50 33.27 -9.77
CA LEU A 310 6.59 31.83 -9.58
C LEU A 310 5.73 31.33 -8.41
N GLY A 311 5.40 32.22 -7.47
CA GLY A 311 4.44 31.95 -6.41
C GLY A 311 2.98 32.04 -6.89
N PHE A 312 2.07 31.58 -6.04
CA PHE A 312 0.62 31.80 -6.20
C PHE A 312 0.13 32.99 -5.35
N GLU A 313 1.00 33.96 -5.08
CA GLU A 313 0.67 35.14 -4.28
C GLU A 313 0.65 36.39 -5.17
N ASN A 314 -0.38 37.22 -4.99
CA ASN A 314 -0.61 38.49 -5.72
C ASN A 314 -0.89 38.37 -7.22
N CYS A 315 0.09 37.96 -8.03
CA CYS A 315 0.03 37.97 -9.50
C CYS A 315 0.17 36.56 -10.07
N GLU A 316 -0.89 36.06 -10.73
CA GLU A 316 -0.93 34.69 -11.24
C GLU A 316 -0.90 34.62 -12.77
N PHE A 317 -0.29 33.55 -13.30
CA PHE A 317 -0.30 33.24 -14.73
C PHE A 317 -1.44 32.30 -15.11
N TYR A 318 -2.30 32.75 -16.02
CA TYR A 318 -3.40 31.93 -16.55
C TYR A 318 -3.26 31.70 -18.06
N ILE A 319 -3.52 30.46 -18.46
CA ILE A 319 -3.64 30.08 -19.87
C ILE A 319 -5.09 29.73 -20.15
N LYS A 320 -5.77 30.57 -20.94
CA LYS A 320 -7.17 30.37 -21.32
C LYS A 320 -7.36 30.59 -22.82
N ARG A 321 -8.29 29.84 -23.40
CA ARG A 321 -8.71 30.05 -24.79
C ARG A 321 -9.71 31.20 -24.86
N TRP A 322 -9.45 32.15 -25.75
CA TRP A 322 -10.29 33.32 -25.97
C TRP A 322 -10.69 33.42 -27.45
N PRO A 323 -11.75 32.72 -27.87
CA PRO A 323 -12.24 32.76 -29.26
C PRO A 323 -12.57 34.18 -29.75
N GLN A 324 -12.92 35.07 -28.83
CA GLN A 324 -13.27 36.46 -29.10
C GLN A 324 -12.08 37.29 -29.62
N LEU A 325 -10.85 36.86 -29.33
CA LEU A 325 -9.62 37.54 -29.76
C LEU A 325 -9.10 37.04 -31.13
N HIS A 326 -9.82 36.10 -31.76
CA HIS A 326 -9.41 35.57 -33.06
C HIS A 326 -9.40 36.68 -34.13
N GLY A 327 -8.28 36.84 -34.81
CA GLY A 327 -8.10 37.83 -35.88
C GLY A 327 -7.74 39.24 -35.40
N MET A 328 -7.67 39.48 -34.09
CA MET A 328 -7.14 40.74 -33.54
C MET A 328 -5.61 40.75 -33.60
N GLN A 329 -5.03 41.94 -33.77
CA GLN A 329 -3.59 42.10 -33.60
C GLN A 329 -3.24 42.04 -32.12
N PHE A 330 -2.04 41.54 -31.79
CA PHE A 330 -1.62 41.40 -30.40
C PHE A 330 -1.56 42.74 -29.65
N GLU A 331 -1.26 43.83 -30.36
CA GLU A 331 -1.29 45.20 -29.81
C GLU A 331 -2.66 45.58 -29.24
N ASP A 332 -3.74 45.21 -29.93
CA ASP A 332 -5.11 45.49 -29.50
C ASP A 332 -5.51 44.63 -28.30
N ILE A 333 -4.93 43.42 -28.20
CA ILE A 333 -5.18 42.50 -27.09
C ILE A 333 -4.62 43.07 -25.78
N LEU A 334 -3.47 43.76 -25.81
CA LEU A 334 -2.82 44.33 -24.62
C LEU A 334 -3.72 45.29 -23.84
N ILE A 335 -4.62 46.00 -24.53
CA ILE A 335 -5.56 46.96 -23.93
C ILE A 335 -6.96 46.37 -23.69
N SER A 336 -7.17 45.09 -24.04
CA SER A 336 -8.48 44.44 -23.96
C SER A 336 -8.83 43.93 -22.57
N PHE A 337 -7.87 43.91 -21.63
CA PHE A 337 -8.04 43.38 -20.28
C PHE A 337 -7.78 44.47 -19.23
N PRO A 338 -8.78 44.88 -18.43
CA PRO A 338 -8.60 45.92 -17.42
C PRO A 338 -7.79 45.44 -16.20
N ASP A 339 -7.93 44.17 -15.83
CA ASP A 339 -7.35 43.59 -14.61
C ASP A 339 -6.27 42.52 -14.90
N ALA A 340 -5.84 42.37 -16.16
CA ALA A 340 -4.85 41.37 -16.54
C ALA A 340 -3.92 41.88 -17.64
N ILE A 341 -2.67 41.39 -17.64
CA ILE A 341 -1.66 41.75 -18.63
C ILE A 341 -1.45 40.56 -19.58
N PRO A 342 -1.79 40.68 -20.88
CA PRO A 342 -1.50 39.62 -21.84
C PRO A 342 0.01 39.49 -22.06
N CYS A 343 0.59 38.37 -21.64
CA CYS A 343 2.03 38.14 -21.77
C CYS A 343 2.43 37.44 -23.08
N GLY A 344 1.51 36.76 -23.76
CA GLY A 344 1.83 36.05 -24.99
C GLY A 344 0.69 35.19 -25.54
N ILE A 345 0.94 34.55 -26.68
CA ILE A 345 -0.03 33.71 -27.39
C ILE A 345 0.56 32.31 -27.58
N LYS A 346 -0.18 31.27 -27.18
CA LYS A 346 0.19 29.88 -27.47
C LYS A 346 -0.48 29.44 -28.77
N MET A 347 0.28 29.40 -29.86
CA MET A 347 -0.18 28.78 -31.11
C MET A 347 -0.35 27.27 -30.88
N MET A 348 -1.56 26.74 -31.06
CA MET A 348 -1.73 25.29 -31.16
C MET A 348 -1.12 24.87 -32.50
N THR A 349 0.08 24.30 -32.45
CA THR A 349 0.67 23.67 -33.61
C THR A 349 -0.17 22.43 -33.91
N ILE A 350 -1.04 22.51 -34.92
CA ILE A 350 -1.70 21.33 -35.48
C ILE A 350 -0.58 20.51 -36.13
N ALA A 351 -0.05 19.54 -35.40
CA ALA A 351 0.93 18.60 -35.92
C ALA A 351 0.25 17.64 -36.90
N MET A 352 0.06 18.07 -38.15
CA MET A 352 0.08 17.24 -39.36
C MET A 352 0.25 18.16 -40.58
N LEU A 353 1.51 18.38 -41.01
CA LEU A 353 1.97 18.49 -42.43
C LEU A 353 3.25 19.32 -42.68
N GLN A 354 3.88 19.96 -41.70
CA GLN A 354 5.09 20.78 -41.98
C GLN A 354 6.25 20.61 -40.99
N GLN A 355 6.51 19.38 -40.53
CA GLN A 355 7.62 19.10 -39.61
C GLN A 355 9.03 19.18 -40.27
N HIS A 356 9.14 19.64 -41.52
CA HIS A 356 10.42 19.75 -42.22
C HIS A 356 10.94 21.20 -42.41
N TYR A 357 10.16 22.25 -42.10
CA TYR A 357 10.56 23.63 -42.41
C TYR A 357 10.95 24.52 -41.22
N LEU A 358 10.57 24.17 -39.97
CA LEU A 358 10.74 25.07 -38.82
C LEU A 358 11.95 24.78 -37.90
N ARG A 359 12.77 23.78 -38.22
CA ARG A 359 13.96 23.45 -37.41
C ARG A 359 15.15 24.41 -37.56
N GLN A 360 15.04 25.46 -38.39
CA GLN A 360 16.14 26.42 -38.59
C GLN A 360 15.96 27.79 -37.94
N SER A 361 14.81 28.13 -37.34
CA SER A 361 14.57 29.53 -36.90
C SER A 361 14.48 29.76 -35.39
N VAL A 362 14.75 28.78 -34.53
CA VAL A 362 14.60 28.92 -33.06
C VAL A 362 15.94 28.86 -32.32
N SER A 363 17.08 28.89 -33.03
CA SER A 363 18.41 28.90 -32.40
C SER A 363 18.94 30.30 -32.04
N GLN A 364 18.11 31.33 -32.02
CA GLN A 364 18.48 32.67 -31.56
C GLN A 364 17.25 33.37 -31.01
N TRP A 365 17.01 33.27 -29.70
CA TRP A 365 16.50 34.32 -28.80
C TRP A 365 16.77 33.89 -27.36
#